data_AF-A0A2I1BTD8-F1
#
_entry.id   AF-A0A2I1BTD8-F1
#
_cell.length_a   1.000
_cell.length_b   1.000
_cell.length_c   1.000
_cell.angle_alpha   90.00
_cell.angle_beta   90.00
_cell.angle_gamma   90.00
#
_symmetry.space_group_name_H-M   'P 1'
#
loop_
_entity.id
_entity.type
_entity.pdbx_description
1 polymer ?
#
loop_
_entity_poly.entity_id
_entity_poly.type
_entity_poly.pdbx_seq_one_letter_code
_entity_poly.pdbx_strand_id
1 'polypeptide(L)'
;MSSIQVGLAVGNGTGPELAAVFERVIRSLAAPYNVRVTFLRSERIYNSYSSLLAINDTDAVTEETLADAAHYHQFCKEAVSCGVRAIFRTSISAQALYLVREQLQAIKVEHFTLSPASSILLVRDQAQGFYSGANSVNATKDAVSRTVHFSKEVFTRMLSYALASASQLWGGTNSVTMVYKFHLFDGLFHTWAAEWERMFGVTIRFVQGDTMNRDLLAFGVSGHNLLIAGNEYADIMQTILLDRFGFGAQESACAENVYLHPDVQGLSEYQTAHGSADDLVGKGVVNPTATIRAAAALLEDQAGCAGVKQRADRVLGELGARGIGTPDQGGTDTTERFVEAFLQGLDQPLDAHNYEAASWFRGKRTAVVVVDFQNDFVTQYQNQSAMTRVAANIPRVVEWARQARIEVIFVRFIGDEQFQGPSWRYRNQTQGRRPWCVHGTWGAEIFGSVTVQAGERVFDKKAKFDPFLSEEFAQYIDGRGFEELLVVGLYTDVCVDATVRAAFQRGLWTTLVSKCTVALHFSEEQMLAYMQQVYGSEVVKMDDLLATGKENGPVSSSG
;
A
#
# COMPACT_ATOMS: atom_id res chain seq x y z
N MET A 1 -5.62 22.08 27.15
CA MET A 1 -5.42 21.98 25.69
C MET A 1 -3.94 22.10 25.42
N SER A 2 -3.32 21.03 24.93
CA SER A 2 -1.98 21.12 24.32
C SER A 2 -2.10 21.92 23.02
N SER A 3 -1.08 22.69 22.68
CA SER A 3 -1.05 23.45 21.43
C SER A 3 0.23 23.12 20.68
N ILE A 4 0.12 22.97 19.35
CA ILE A 4 1.27 22.84 18.46
C ILE A 4 1.25 23.97 17.44
N GLN A 5 2.44 24.42 17.06
CA GLN A 5 2.64 25.32 15.93
C GLN A 5 3.32 24.53 14.81
N VAL A 6 2.74 24.60 13.62
CA VAL A 6 3.19 23.87 12.42
C VAL A 6 3.67 24.89 11.40
N GLY A 7 4.88 24.71 10.88
CA GLY A 7 5.38 25.51 9.77
C GLY A 7 4.68 25.10 8.47
N LEU A 8 4.35 26.06 7.62
CA LEU A 8 3.67 25.80 6.35
C LEU A 8 4.39 26.50 5.20
N ALA A 9 4.99 25.70 4.32
CA ALA A 9 5.66 26.16 3.11
C ALA A 9 4.92 25.66 1.86
N VAL A 10 4.55 26.58 0.97
CA VAL A 10 3.66 26.27 -0.14
C VAL A 10 4.38 26.56 -1.44
N GLY A 11 4.48 25.56 -2.33
CA GLY A 11 4.92 25.79 -3.70
C GLY A 11 3.78 26.07 -4.67
N ASN A 12 4.13 26.44 -5.89
CA ASN A 12 3.24 26.62 -7.02
C ASN A 12 2.52 25.31 -7.42
N GLY A 13 1.66 25.39 -8.45
CA GLY A 13 0.87 24.26 -8.90
C GLY A 13 -0.31 24.00 -7.96
N THR A 14 -0.59 22.73 -7.65
CA THR A 14 -1.66 22.32 -6.72
C THR A 14 -1.34 22.62 -5.24
N GLY A 15 -0.17 23.23 -4.96
CA GLY A 15 0.29 23.51 -3.62
C GLY A 15 -0.70 24.31 -2.75
N PRO A 16 -1.29 25.43 -3.20
CA PRO A 16 -2.26 26.17 -2.40
C PRO A 16 -3.52 25.37 -2.05
N GLU A 17 -4.00 24.56 -2.98
CA GLU A 17 -5.16 23.67 -2.78
C GLU A 17 -4.85 22.61 -1.71
N LEU A 18 -3.71 21.92 -1.83
CA LEU A 18 -3.29 20.92 -0.85
C LEU A 18 -2.94 21.52 0.51
N ALA A 19 -2.42 22.75 0.57
CA ALA A 19 -2.19 23.44 1.83
C ALA A 19 -3.52 23.71 2.56
N ALA A 20 -4.57 24.12 1.84
CA ALA A 20 -5.89 24.30 2.43
C ALA A 20 -6.48 22.97 2.94
N VAL A 21 -6.32 21.88 2.17
CA VAL A 21 -6.69 20.53 2.60
C VAL A 21 -5.95 20.13 3.88
N PHE A 22 -4.63 20.32 3.91
CA PHE A 22 -3.81 20.02 5.08
C PHE A 22 -4.30 20.75 6.34
N GLU A 23 -4.51 22.07 6.25
CA GLU A 23 -4.95 22.88 7.38
C GLU A 23 -6.30 22.43 7.94
N ARG A 24 -7.24 22.07 7.06
CA ARG A 24 -8.56 21.57 7.46
C ARG A 24 -8.44 20.20 8.10
N VAL A 25 -7.76 19.26 7.44
CA VAL A 25 -7.65 17.87 7.88
C VAL A 25 -6.91 17.76 9.21
N ILE A 26 -5.78 18.45 9.37
CA ILE A 26 -5.01 18.37 10.61
C ILE A 26 -5.78 18.91 11.82
N ARG A 27 -6.58 19.96 11.65
CA ARG A 27 -7.44 20.49 12.72
C ARG A 27 -8.51 19.48 13.13
N SER A 28 -9.16 18.85 12.15
CA SER A 28 -10.18 17.81 12.42
C SER A 28 -9.58 16.58 13.08
N LEU A 29 -8.42 16.10 12.62
CA LEU A 29 -7.71 14.97 13.23
C LEU A 29 -7.23 15.27 14.65
N ALA A 30 -6.87 16.52 14.96
CA ALA A 30 -6.39 16.94 16.27
C ALA A 30 -7.52 17.12 17.30
N ALA A 31 -8.75 17.41 16.86
CA ALA A 31 -9.86 17.76 17.75
C ALA A 31 -10.18 16.67 18.80
N PRO A 32 -10.25 15.36 18.47
CA PRO A 32 -10.47 14.29 19.45
C PRO A 32 -9.38 14.18 20.53
N TYR A 33 -8.18 14.68 20.25
CA TYR A 33 -7.03 14.66 21.17
C TYR A 33 -6.90 15.95 21.98
N ASN A 34 -7.83 16.91 21.82
CA ASN A 34 -7.82 18.20 22.51
C ASN A 34 -6.51 19.00 22.26
N VAL A 35 -5.95 18.82 21.06
CA VAL A 35 -4.75 19.52 20.55
C VAL A 35 -5.18 20.69 19.69
N ARG A 36 -4.73 21.91 20.03
CA ARG A 36 -4.92 23.09 19.19
C ARG A 36 -3.78 23.20 18.18
N VAL A 37 -4.11 23.35 16.90
CA VAL A 37 -3.11 23.55 15.83
C VAL A 37 -3.09 25.01 15.39
N THR A 38 -1.90 25.59 15.30
CA THR A 38 -1.63 26.93 14.75
C THR A 38 -0.56 26.83 13.67
N PHE A 39 -0.48 27.83 12.80
CA PHE A 39 0.44 27.81 11.66
C PHE A 39 1.40 28.99 11.67
N LEU A 40 2.66 28.72 11.36
CA LEU A 40 3.65 29.71 10.93
C LEU A 40 3.82 29.54 9.42
N ARG A 41 3.31 30.48 8.63
CA ARG A 41 3.30 30.35 7.16
C ARG A 41 4.47 31.10 6.55
N SER A 42 5.20 30.45 5.66
CA SER A 42 6.22 31.08 4.82
C SER A 42 5.56 32.17 3.96
N GLU A 43 6.15 33.36 3.92
CA GLU A 43 5.66 34.47 3.09
C GLU A 43 5.85 34.20 1.59
N ARG A 44 6.87 33.41 1.24
CA ARG A 44 7.17 33.01 -0.14
C ARG A 44 6.32 31.81 -0.57
N ILE A 45 5.78 31.92 -1.79
CA ILE A 45 5.32 30.77 -2.57
C ILE A 45 6.49 30.32 -3.44
N TYR A 46 6.89 29.06 -3.28
CA TYR A 46 8.10 28.53 -3.92
C TYR A 46 7.82 28.02 -5.33
N ASN A 47 8.82 28.06 -6.20
CA ASN A 47 8.64 27.61 -7.57
C ASN A 47 8.54 26.08 -7.67
N SER A 48 7.62 25.60 -8.51
CA SER A 48 7.61 24.25 -9.05
C SER A 48 8.60 24.13 -10.21
N TYR A 49 8.97 22.90 -10.57
CA TYR A 49 9.78 22.65 -11.78
C TYR A 49 9.14 23.26 -13.03
N SER A 50 7.83 23.12 -13.18
CA SER A 50 7.07 23.68 -14.32
C SER A 50 7.12 25.21 -14.32
N SER A 51 6.99 25.86 -13.16
CA SER A 51 7.07 27.32 -13.06
C SER A 51 8.47 27.87 -13.37
N LEU A 52 9.53 27.14 -13.00
CA LEU A 52 10.90 27.50 -13.38
C LEU A 52 11.11 27.36 -14.88
N LEU A 53 10.66 26.26 -15.49
CA LEU A 53 10.79 26.07 -16.94
C LEU A 53 10.08 27.15 -17.77
N ALA A 54 8.98 27.72 -17.24
CA ALA A 54 8.26 28.79 -17.90
C ALA A 54 9.07 30.10 -18.03
N ILE A 55 10.12 30.30 -17.22
CA ILE A 55 11.01 31.46 -17.27
C ILE A 55 11.81 31.48 -18.59
N ASN A 56 12.07 30.30 -19.18
CA ASN A 56 12.76 30.10 -20.47
C ASN A 56 14.09 30.87 -20.59
N ASP A 57 14.81 31.03 -19.47
CA ASP A 57 16.14 31.63 -19.36
C ASP A 57 16.91 30.90 -18.25
N THR A 58 18.08 30.34 -18.59
CA THR A 58 18.84 29.47 -17.68
C THR A 58 19.42 30.22 -16.48
N ASP A 59 19.83 31.48 -16.66
CA ASP A 59 20.46 32.26 -15.59
C ASP A 59 19.38 32.69 -14.60
N ALA A 60 18.22 33.14 -15.10
CA ALA A 60 17.07 33.47 -14.26
C ALA A 60 16.50 32.25 -13.49
N VAL A 61 16.46 31.07 -14.10
CA VAL A 61 16.07 29.82 -13.41
C VAL A 61 17.05 29.50 -12.27
N THR A 62 18.34 29.71 -12.49
CA THR A 62 19.37 29.48 -11.48
C THR A 62 19.22 30.47 -10.31
N GLU A 63 19.02 31.75 -10.61
CA GLU A 63 18.79 32.78 -9.59
C GLU A 63 17.54 32.50 -8.74
N GLU A 64 16.40 32.17 -9.36
CA GLU A 64 15.16 31.83 -8.64
C GLU A 64 15.30 30.54 -7.80
N THR A 65 16.04 29.55 -8.31
CA THR A 65 16.33 28.32 -7.55
C THR A 65 17.15 28.62 -6.29
N LEU A 66 18.17 29.49 -6.41
CA LEU A 66 18.98 29.92 -5.27
C LEU A 66 18.17 30.78 -4.29
N ALA A 67 17.28 31.64 -4.80
CA ALA A 67 16.39 32.45 -3.96
C ALA A 67 15.39 31.58 -3.18
N ASP A 68 14.78 30.58 -3.83
CA ASP A 68 13.90 29.60 -3.18
C ASP A 68 14.65 28.83 -2.08
N ALA A 69 15.85 28.35 -2.38
CA ALA A 69 16.68 27.61 -1.42
C ALA A 69 17.06 28.48 -0.22
N ALA A 70 17.56 29.70 -0.46
CA ALA A 70 17.96 30.62 0.59
C ALA A 70 16.79 31.02 1.50
N HIS A 71 15.63 31.33 0.90
CA HIS A 71 14.43 31.66 1.65
C HIS A 71 13.94 30.47 2.48
N TYR A 72 13.86 29.27 1.89
CA TYR A 72 13.38 28.09 2.63
C TYR A 72 14.33 27.70 3.77
N HIS A 73 15.64 27.78 3.55
CA HIS A 73 16.64 27.60 4.60
C HIS A 73 16.41 28.59 5.77
N GLN A 74 16.19 29.87 5.46
CA GLN A 74 15.93 30.88 6.49
C GLN A 74 14.59 30.62 7.21
N PHE A 75 13.55 30.21 6.49
CA PHE A 75 12.26 29.84 7.06
C PHE A 75 12.38 28.67 8.04
N CYS A 76 13.19 27.64 7.75
CA CYS A 76 13.44 26.55 8.69
C CYS A 76 14.08 27.05 10.00
N LYS A 77 15.03 27.99 9.93
CA LYS A 77 15.67 28.59 11.12
C LYS A 77 14.69 29.44 11.91
N GLU A 78 13.88 30.24 11.23
CA GLU A 78 12.82 31.05 11.86
C GLU A 78 11.79 30.15 12.55
N ALA A 79 11.36 29.08 11.89
CA ALA A 79 10.41 28.12 12.43
C ALA A 79 10.92 27.54 13.77
N VAL A 80 12.16 27.07 13.81
CA VAL A 80 12.78 26.56 15.05
C VAL A 80 12.87 27.64 16.12
N SER A 81 13.22 28.88 15.74
CA SER A 81 13.25 30.00 16.69
C SER A 81 11.87 30.34 17.30
N CYS A 82 10.80 30.05 16.57
CA CYS A 82 9.41 30.18 17.04
C CYS A 82 8.92 28.94 17.81
N GLY A 83 9.75 27.91 18.00
CA GLY A 83 9.38 26.66 18.66
C GLY A 83 8.62 25.66 17.79
N VAL A 84 8.62 25.85 16.46
CA VAL A 84 8.08 24.88 15.51
C VAL A 84 9.01 23.68 15.43
N ARG A 85 8.46 22.48 15.60
CA ARG A 85 9.17 21.20 15.46
C ARG A 85 8.88 20.48 14.15
N ALA A 86 7.87 20.95 13.42
CA ALA A 86 7.38 20.29 12.23
C ALA A 86 6.92 21.28 11.17
N ILE A 87 7.41 21.10 9.95
CA ILE A 87 6.96 21.83 8.76
C ILE A 87 6.16 20.85 7.89
N PHE A 88 5.00 21.27 7.42
CA PHE A 88 4.39 20.67 6.24
C PHE A 88 4.71 21.51 5.03
N ARG A 89 5.11 20.85 3.94
CA ARG A 89 5.25 21.54 2.66
C ARG A 89 4.60 20.79 1.50
N THR A 90 4.16 21.58 0.54
CA THR A 90 3.76 21.08 -0.77
C THR A 90 4.97 21.00 -1.71
N SER A 91 4.74 20.70 -2.98
CA SER A 91 5.83 20.49 -3.94
C SER A 91 6.62 21.78 -4.18
N ILE A 92 7.93 21.72 -3.95
CA ILE A 92 8.92 22.76 -4.26
C ILE A 92 9.90 22.15 -5.27
N SER A 93 10.50 22.97 -6.14
CA SER A 93 11.54 22.56 -7.07
C SER A 93 12.59 21.68 -6.40
N ALA A 94 12.84 20.51 -6.98
CA ALA A 94 13.78 19.54 -6.45
C ALA A 94 15.20 20.11 -6.31
N GLN A 95 15.62 21.00 -7.23
CA GLN A 95 16.95 21.62 -7.20
C GLN A 95 17.14 22.51 -5.95
N ALA A 96 16.15 23.37 -5.66
CA ALA A 96 16.19 24.21 -4.46
C ALA A 96 16.20 23.34 -3.19
N LEU A 97 15.39 22.27 -3.17
CA LEU A 97 15.35 21.35 -2.05
C LEU A 97 16.65 20.57 -1.85
N TYR A 98 17.35 20.17 -2.92
CA TYR A 98 18.64 19.50 -2.77
C TYR A 98 19.68 20.39 -2.10
N LEU A 99 19.71 21.69 -2.42
CA LEU A 99 20.57 22.65 -1.76
C LEU A 99 20.22 22.80 -0.27
N VAL A 100 18.94 22.93 0.05
CA VAL A 100 18.51 23.05 1.47
C VAL A 100 18.81 21.78 2.25
N ARG A 101 18.61 20.60 1.65
CA ARG A 101 18.90 19.31 2.28
C ARG A 101 20.39 19.12 2.55
N GLU A 102 21.26 19.55 1.64
CA GLU A 102 22.70 19.58 1.85
C GLU A 102 23.06 20.52 3.01
N GLN A 103 22.58 21.77 2.97
CA GLN A 103 22.90 22.79 3.98
C GLN A 103 22.38 22.43 5.39
N LEU A 104 21.18 21.89 5.49
CA LEU A 104 20.53 21.52 6.76
C LEU A 104 20.77 20.05 7.16
N GLN A 105 21.64 19.34 6.44
CA GLN A 105 22.01 17.96 6.71
C GLN A 105 20.78 17.04 6.86
N ALA A 106 19.90 17.07 5.87
CA ALA A 106 18.65 16.32 5.89
C ALA A 106 18.87 14.82 5.68
N ILE A 107 18.06 14.02 6.35
CA ILE A 107 17.85 12.61 6.05
C ILE A 107 16.38 12.36 5.79
N LYS A 108 16.06 11.36 4.96
CA LYS A 108 14.69 10.83 4.88
C LYS A 108 14.60 9.55 5.69
N VAL A 109 13.54 9.39 6.46
CA VAL A 109 13.35 8.24 7.36
C VAL A 109 12.11 7.47 6.94
N GLU A 110 12.27 6.17 6.71
CA GLU A 110 11.19 5.30 6.25
C GLU A 110 11.20 3.98 7.02
N HIS A 111 10.03 3.58 7.54
CA HIS A 111 9.88 2.33 8.28
C HIS A 111 8.90 1.40 7.55
N PHE A 112 9.44 0.33 6.96
CA PHE A 112 8.68 -0.70 6.26
C PHE A 112 8.43 -1.87 7.21
N THR A 113 7.18 -2.04 7.65
CA THR A 113 6.79 -3.14 8.56
C THR A 113 6.18 -4.28 7.75
N LEU A 114 6.88 -5.41 7.66
CA LEU A 114 6.39 -6.60 6.97
C LEU A 114 5.60 -7.51 7.94
N SER A 115 6.09 -7.62 9.17
CA SER A 115 5.43 -8.32 10.27
C SER A 115 5.91 -7.75 11.61
N PRO A 116 5.30 -8.13 12.75
CA PRO A 116 5.81 -7.73 14.06
C PRO A 116 7.28 -8.15 14.32
N ALA A 117 7.78 -9.17 13.61
CA ALA A 117 9.13 -9.71 13.77
C ALA A 117 10.09 -9.33 12.62
N SER A 118 9.61 -8.68 11.55
CA SER A 118 10.43 -8.30 10.39
C SER A 118 10.09 -6.91 9.89
N SER A 119 11.07 -6.02 9.89
CA SER A 119 10.93 -4.67 9.36
C SER A 119 12.25 -4.09 8.88
N ILE A 120 12.17 -3.05 8.05
CA ILE A 120 13.30 -2.24 7.62
C ILE A 120 13.10 -0.83 8.14
N LEU A 121 14.09 -0.29 8.86
CA LEU A 121 14.24 1.15 9.06
C LEU A 121 15.31 1.64 8.08
N LEU A 122 14.87 2.39 7.07
CA LEU A 122 15.73 2.98 6.05
C LEU A 122 15.96 4.46 6.37
N VAL A 123 17.22 4.81 6.61
CA VAL A 123 17.68 6.20 6.73
C VAL A 123 18.43 6.56 5.44
N ARG A 124 17.80 7.41 4.65
CA ARG A 124 18.33 7.88 3.37
C ARG A 124 19.12 9.17 3.58
N ASP A 125 20.40 9.13 3.25
CA ASP A 125 21.28 10.30 3.27
C ASP A 125 20.88 11.27 2.16
N GLN A 126 20.20 12.36 2.51
CA GLN A 126 19.86 13.43 1.57
C GLN A 126 20.82 14.62 1.65
N ALA A 127 21.77 14.58 2.58
CA ALA A 127 22.69 15.65 2.87
C ALA A 127 23.91 15.61 1.93
N GLN A 128 24.23 14.45 1.38
CA GLN A 128 25.49 14.20 0.69
C GLN A 128 25.30 13.36 -0.58
N GLY A 129 26.39 13.16 -1.33
CA GLY A 129 26.42 12.31 -2.51
C GLY A 129 25.87 12.98 -3.77
N PHE A 130 25.43 12.19 -4.75
CA PHE A 130 25.23 12.66 -6.12
C PHE A 130 24.19 13.78 -6.26
N TYR A 131 23.17 13.79 -5.40
CA TYR A 131 22.11 14.82 -5.45
C TYR A 131 22.53 16.13 -4.78
N SER A 132 23.62 16.11 -4.00
CA SER A 132 24.28 17.30 -3.43
C SER A 132 25.46 17.77 -4.30
N GLY A 133 26.06 18.90 -3.97
CA GLY A 133 27.30 19.35 -4.60
C GLY A 133 27.13 20.21 -5.85
N ALA A 134 28.26 20.56 -6.47
CA ALA A 134 28.35 21.62 -7.46
C ALA A 134 28.65 21.10 -8.86
N ASN A 135 28.03 21.74 -9.86
CA ASN A 135 28.36 21.54 -11.26
C ASN A 135 29.44 22.55 -11.68
N SER A 136 30.41 22.07 -12.45
CA SER A 136 31.34 22.89 -13.22
C SER A 136 31.10 22.60 -14.70
N VAL A 137 30.70 23.61 -15.44
CA VAL A 137 30.48 23.53 -16.89
C VAL A 137 31.70 24.09 -17.59
N ASN A 138 32.22 23.39 -18.59
CA ASN A 138 33.36 23.89 -19.34
C ASN A 138 32.99 25.12 -20.20
N ALA A 139 34.00 25.84 -20.70
CA ALA A 139 33.79 27.10 -21.43
C ALA A 139 32.90 26.94 -22.69
N THR A 140 32.95 25.77 -23.34
CA THR A 140 32.18 25.44 -24.55
C THR A 140 30.75 24.95 -24.26
N LYS A 141 30.38 24.74 -22.99
CA LYS A 141 29.08 24.20 -22.53
C LYS A 141 28.70 22.83 -23.12
N ASP A 142 29.67 22.05 -23.57
CA ASP A 142 29.47 20.69 -24.10
C ASP A 142 29.91 19.59 -23.11
N ALA A 143 30.44 19.96 -21.95
CA ALA A 143 30.72 19.04 -20.85
C ALA A 143 30.40 19.64 -19.48
N VAL A 144 29.90 18.79 -18.57
CA VAL A 144 29.63 19.11 -17.16
C VAL A 144 30.35 18.11 -16.27
N SER A 145 31.06 18.61 -15.26
CA SER A 145 31.61 17.83 -14.15
C SER A 145 30.82 18.14 -12.89
N ARG A 146 30.50 17.12 -12.10
CA ARG A 146 29.84 17.28 -10.80
C ARG A 146 30.74 16.79 -9.70
N THR A 147 31.01 17.64 -8.71
CA THR A 147 31.82 17.30 -7.54
C THR A 147 30.92 17.22 -6.32
N VAL A 148 31.07 16.14 -5.56
CA VAL A 148 30.26 15.84 -4.38
C VAL A 148 31.17 15.61 -3.18
N HIS A 149 30.65 15.90 -2.00
CA HIS A 149 31.40 15.81 -0.75
C HIS A 149 30.73 14.86 0.23
N PHE A 150 31.56 14.15 0.98
CA PHE A 150 31.15 13.28 2.06
C PHE A 150 31.95 13.64 3.31
N SER A 151 31.25 13.84 4.42
CA SER A 151 31.74 14.25 5.71
C SER A 151 31.48 13.16 6.74
N LYS A 152 32.54 12.77 7.45
CA LYS A 152 32.45 11.87 8.59
C LYS A 152 31.48 12.39 9.65
N GLU A 153 31.43 13.70 9.86
CA GLU A 153 30.57 14.31 10.87
C GLU A 153 29.09 14.07 10.56
N VAL A 154 28.69 14.27 9.29
CA VAL A 154 27.31 14.03 8.85
C VAL A 154 26.96 12.55 9.00
N PHE A 155 27.84 11.63 8.60
CA PHE A 155 27.64 10.19 8.86
C PHE A 155 27.48 9.86 10.35
N THR A 156 28.30 10.44 11.21
CA THR A 156 28.20 10.24 12.66
C THR A 156 26.85 10.71 13.21
N ARG A 157 26.35 11.87 12.76
CA ARG A 157 25.01 12.37 13.14
C ARG A 157 23.90 11.45 12.65
N MET A 158 23.98 10.99 11.40
CA MET A 158 23.01 10.03 10.84
C MET A 158 23.00 8.72 11.61
N LEU A 159 24.16 8.16 11.93
CA LEU A 159 24.29 6.95 12.75
C LEU A 159 23.66 7.14 14.13
N SER A 160 23.95 8.25 14.80
CA SER A 160 23.35 8.58 16.10
C SER A 160 21.83 8.64 16.02
N TYR A 161 21.28 9.30 15.00
CA TYR A 161 19.84 9.40 14.78
C TYR A 161 19.21 8.02 14.48
N ALA A 162 19.83 7.28 13.56
CA ALA A 162 19.36 5.97 13.10
C ALA A 162 19.29 4.96 14.26
N LEU A 163 20.32 4.93 15.11
CA LEU A 163 20.38 4.06 16.29
C LEU A 163 19.36 4.46 17.36
N ALA A 164 19.18 5.76 17.61
CA ALA A 164 18.14 6.24 18.52
C ALA A 164 16.74 5.84 18.04
N SER A 165 16.48 5.97 16.74
CA SER A 165 15.22 5.57 16.10
C SER A 165 14.99 4.06 16.20
N ALA A 166 16.02 3.25 15.91
CA ALA A 166 15.93 1.80 16.06
C ALA A 166 15.72 1.37 17.53
N SER A 167 16.29 2.10 18.50
CA SER A 167 16.04 1.85 19.92
C SER A 167 14.59 2.12 20.31
N GLN A 168 13.98 3.19 19.79
CA GLN A 168 12.57 3.49 20.02
C GLN A 168 11.63 2.47 19.37
N LEU A 169 11.95 2.02 18.15
CA LEU A 169 11.10 1.09 17.41
C LEU A 169 11.23 -0.37 17.89
N TRP A 170 12.45 -0.82 18.19
CA TRP A 170 12.76 -2.25 18.37
C TRP A 170 13.45 -2.56 19.71
N GLY A 171 13.66 -1.56 20.58
CA GLY A 171 14.43 -1.71 21.82
C GLY A 171 15.95 -1.72 21.61
N GLY A 172 16.42 -1.68 20.37
CA GLY A 172 17.84 -1.58 20.00
C GLY A 172 18.17 -2.35 18.73
N THR A 173 19.40 -2.17 18.24
CA THR A 173 19.99 -3.01 17.19
C THR A 173 21.47 -3.19 17.45
N ASN A 174 22.00 -4.35 17.08
CA ASN A 174 23.42 -4.66 17.22
C ASN A 174 24.20 -4.38 15.92
N SER A 175 23.51 -4.02 14.83
CA SER A 175 24.17 -3.78 13.54
C SER A 175 23.48 -2.73 12.70
N VAL A 176 24.29 -2.05 11.90
CA VAL A 176 23.87 -1.10 10.86
C VAL A 176 24.46 -1.54 9.53
N THR A 177 23.62 -1.59 8.49
CA THR A 177 24.08 -1.85 7.13
C THR A 177 24.12 -0.54 6.35
N MET A 178 25.31 -0.14 5.91
CA MET A 178 25.55 1.04 5.09
C MET A 178 25.56 0.65 3.60
N VAL A 179 24.58 1.15 2.85
CA VAL A 179 24.35 0.86 1.44
C VAL A 179 24.93 1.96 0.55
N TYR A 180 26.16 1.75 0.08
CA TYR A 180 26.94 2.72 -0.70
C TYR A 180 27.86 2.00 -1.70
N LYS A 181 28.37 2.71 -2.71
CA LYS A 181 29.56 2.25 -3.46
C LYS A 181 30.84 2.52 -2.68
N PHE A 182 30.92 2.00 -1.46
CA PHE A 182 31.96 2.29 -0.46
C PHE A 182 33.41 2.08 -0.95
N HIS A 183 33.64 1.21 -1.94
CA HIS A 183 34.97 1.02 -2.56
C HIS A 183 35.52 2.28 -3.26
N LEU A 184 34.67 3.24 -3.61
CA LEU A 184 35.08 4.51 -4.22
C LEU A 184 35.59 5.54 -3.20
N PHE A 185 35.60 5.19 -1.91
CA PHE A 185 36.04 6.05 -0.81
C PHE A 185 37.48 5.75 -0.39
N ASP A 186 38.28 5.11 -1.26
CA ASP A 186 39.71 4.84 -1.04
C ASP A 186 40.05 4.20 0.31
N GLY A 187 39.17 3.31 0.80
CA GLY A 187 39.32 2.63 2.09
C GLY A 187 38.98 3.46 3.33
N LEU A 188 38.73 4.77 3.19
CA LEU A 188 38.42 5.69 4.28
C LEU A 188 37.17 5.28 5.07
N PHE A 189 36.16 4.74 4.38
CA PHE A 189 34.94 4.22 4.99
C PHE A 189 35.20 3.08 5.99
N HIS A 190 36.18 2.21 5.72
CA HIS A 190 36.54 1.14 6.66
C HIS A 190 37.25 1.69 7.90
N THR A 191 38.08 2.73 7.75
CA THR A 191 38.68 3.44 8.89
C THR A 191 37.59 4.05 9.76
N TRP A 192 36.61 4.74 9.17
CA TRP A 192 35.51 5.34 9.92
C TRP A 192 34.58 4.29 10.55
N ALA A 193 34.32 3.17 9.88
CA ALA A 193 33.55 2.07 10.45
C ALA A 193 34.14 1.59 11.78
N ALA A 194 35.44 1.29 11.83
CA ALA A 194 36.08 0.84 13.07
C ALA A 194 36.02 1.88 14.22
N GLU A 195 35.88 3.16 13.89
CA GLU A 195 35.63 4.21 14.88
C GLU A 195 34.17 4.24 15.33
N TRP A 196 33.22 4.16 14.40
CA TRP A 196 31.79 4.11 14.71
C TRP A 196 31.41 2.86 15.49
N GLU A 197 31.99 1.70 15.18
CA GLU A 197 31.77 0.46 15.93
C GLU A 197 32.20 0.60 17.40
N ARG A 198 33.35 1.24 17.65
CA ARG A 198 33.82 1.54 19.02
C ARG A 198 32.97 2.60 19.71
N MET A 199 32.53 3.63 18.97
CA MET A 199 31.77 4.75 19.50
C MET A 199 30.34 4.35 19.88
N PHE A 200 29.68 3.56 19.04
CA PHE A 200 28.26 3.22 19.18
C PHE A 200 28.01 1.80 19.68
N GLY A 201 29.03 0.94 19.74
CA GLY A 201 28.89 -0.44 20.23
C GLY A 201 28.08 -1.35 19.31
N VAL A 202 28.06 -1.06 18.00
CA VAL A 202 27.34 -1.83 16.98
C VAL A 202 28.31 -2.35 15.92
N THR A 203 27.90 -3.35 15.14
CA THR A 203 28.63 -3.78 13.94
C THR A 203 28.23 -2.94 12.73
N ILE A 204 29.20 -2.42 11.98
CA ILE A 204 28.96 -1.70 10.73
C ILE A 204 29.24 -2.63 9.55
N ARG A 205 28.23 -2.85 8.72
CA ARG A 205 28.35 -3.66 7.49
C ARG A 205 28.25 -2.76 6.28
N PHE A 206 29.01 -3.05 5.25
CA PHE A 206 28.91 -2.35 3.96
C PHE A 206 28.35 -3.27 2.89
N VAL A 207 27.44 -2.73 2.09
CA VAL A 207 26.87 -3.43 0.94
C VAL A 207 26.67 -2.44 -0.20
N GLN A 208 26.82 -2.91 -1.44
CA GLN A 208 26.51 -2.09 -2.61
C GLN A 208 25.01 -2.15 -2.91
N GLY A 209 24.43 -1.06 -3.44
CA GLY A 209 22.99 -0.97 -3.68
C GLY A 209 22.43 -2.05 -4.62
N ASP A 210 23.19 -2.44 -5.64
CA ASP A 210 22.87 -3.54 -6.56
C ASP A 210 22.79 -4.89 -5.83
N THR A 211 23.78 -5.18 -4.98
CA THR A 211 23.83 -6.39 -4.17
C THR A 211 22.72 -6.39 -3.12
N MET A 212 22.46 -5.26 -2.47
CA MET A 212 21.37 -5.14 -1.50
C MET A 212 20.01 -5.44 -2.14
N ASN A 213 19.73 -4.85 -3.31
CA ASN A 213 18.51 -5.13 -4.04
C ASN A 213 18.40 -6.60 -4.45
N ARG A 214 19.46 -7.19 -4.99
CA ARG A 214 19.48 -8.61 -5.33
C ARG A 214 19.18 -9.49 -4.11
N ASP A 215 19.78 -9.20 -2.97
CA ASP A 215 19.61 -10.00 -1.76
C ASP A 215 18.21 -9.84 -1.18
N LEU A 216 17.64 -8.63 -1.17
CA LEU A 216 16.24 -8.39 -0.82
C LEU A 216 15.28 -9.15 -1.75
N LEU A 217 15.57 -9.20 -3.05
CA LEU A 217 14.75 -9.92 -4.03
C LEU A 217 14.84 -11.44 -3.87
N ALA A 218 16.03 -11.97 -3.59
CA ALA A 218 16.29 -13.41 -3.50
C ALA A 218 15.88 -14.01 -2.16
N PHE A 219 16.06 -13.27 -1.07
CA PHE A 219 15.94 -13.79 0.30
C PHE A 219 14.88 -13.09 1.15
N GLY A 220 14.30 -11.99 0.66
CA GLY A 220 13.33 -11.19 1.40
C GLY A 220 13.96 -10.47 2.60
N VAL A 221 13.13 -10.17 3.60
CA VAL A 221 13.54 -9.48 4.83
C VAL A 221 13.33 -10.41 6.02
N SER A 222 14.39 -10.62 6.80
CA SER A 222 14.33 -11.37 8.05
C SER A 222 14.81 -10.49 9.20
N GLY A 223 14.04 -10.45 10.29
CA GLY A 223 14.35 -9.63 11.45
C GLY A 223 14.23 -8.13 11.20
N HIS A 224 14.70 -7.35 12.17
CA HIS A 224 14.75 -5.89 12.06
C HIS A 224 16.08 -5.44 11.44
N ASN A 225 15.99 -4.67 10.35
CA ASN A 225 17.14 -4.27 9.55
C ASN A 225 17.28 -2.75 9.55
N LEU A 226 18.34 -2.23 10.19
CA LEU A 226 18.70 -0.81 10.13
C LEU A 226 19.62 -0.55 8.94
N LEU A 227 19.10 0.19 7.96
CA LEU A 227 19.81 0.54 6.72
C LEU A 227 20.10 2.03 6.68
N ILE A 228 21.34 2.40 6.38
CA ILE A 228 21.71 3.77 6.00
C ILE A 228 22.17 3.75 4.55
N ALA A 229 21.50 4.47 3.66
CA ALA A 229 21.74 4.38 2.22
C ALA A 229 21.99 5.75 1.60
N GLY A 230 22.91 5.81 0.62
CA GLY A 230 23.12 7.02 -0.18
C GLY A 230 21.85 7.42 -0.92
N ASN A 231 21.69 8.73 -1.18
CA ASN A 231 20.46 9.30 -1.71
C ASN A 231 19.92 8.54 -2.93
N GLU A 232 20.79 8.32 -3.92
CA GLU A 232 20.49 7.65 -5.18
C GLU A 232 20.14 6.16 -5.01
N TYR A 233 20.84 5.46 -4.11
CA TYR A 233 20.59 4.05 -3.87
C TYR A 233 19.26 3.85 -3.17
N ALA A 234 19.01 4.65 -2.14
CA ALA A 234 17.76 4.61 -1.41
C ALA A 234 16.56 4.93 -2.30
N ASP A 235 16.69 5.90 -3.23
CA ASP A 235 15.62 6.22 -4.19
C ASP A 235 15.28 5.03 -5.11
N ILE A 236 16.32 4.37 -5.64
CA ILE A 236 16.15 3.19 -6.49
C ILE A 236 15.56 2.02 -5.69
N MET A 237 16.01 1.84 -4.44
CA MET A 237 15.51 0.82 -3.54
C MET A 237 14.04 1.07 -3.15
N GLN A 238 13.67 2.32 -2.90
CA GLN A 238 12.36 2.72 -2.38
C GLN A 238 11.21 2.21 -3.24
N THR A 239 11.33 2.26 -4.56
CA THR A 239 10.27 1.78 -5.46
C THR A 239 10.04 0.27 -5.29
N ILE A 240 11.11 -0.51 -5.19
CA ILE A 240 11.03 -1.97 -4.96
C ILE A 240 10.52 -2.26 -3.55
N LEU A 241 10.96 -1.48 -2.56
CA LEU A 241 10.53 -1.63 -1.18
C LEU A 241 9.04 -1.33 -1.02
N LEU A 242 8.52 -0.31 -1.70
CA LEU A 242 7.10 -0.01 -1.74
C LEU A 242 6.33 -1.13 -2.45
N ASP A 243 6.70 -1.53 -3.67
CA ASP A 243 5.98 -2.58 -4.40
C ASP A 243 5.94 -3.93 -3.66
N ARG A 244 7.07 -4.37 -3.08
CA ARG A 244 7.18 -5.69 -2.47
C ARG A 244 6.89 -5.73 -0.98
N PHE A 245 7.15 -4.65 -0.26
CA PHE A 245 7.16 -4.64 1.20
C PHE A 245 6.34 -3.48 1.81
N GLY A 246 5.82 -2.56 0.99
CA GLY A 246 4.96 -1.44 1.40
C GLY A 246 3.53 -1.65 0.90
N PHE A 247 2.55 -1.47 1.78
CA PHE A 247 1.13 -1.67 1.45
C PHE A 247 0.51 -0.52 0.61
N GLY A 248 1.21 0.03 -0.39
CA GLY A 248 0.64 1.11 -1.21
C GLY A 248 1.55 1.72 -2.29
N ALA A 249 0.95 2.56 -3.14
CA ALA A 249 1.61 3.28 -4.23
C ALA A 249 2.31 4.57 -3.75
N GLN A 250 3.40 4.96 -4.41
CA GLN A 250 4.22 6.13 -4.05
C GLN A 250 3.39 7.41 -3.99
N GLU A 251 2.40 7.57 -4.87
CA GLU A 251 1.51 8.73 -4.98
C GLU A 251 0.66 8.94 -3.72
N SER A 252 0.41 7.87 -2.98
CA SER A 252 -0.37 7.89 -1.75
C SER A 252 0.50 8.05 -0.49
N ALA A 253 1.82 7.93 -0.59
CA ALA A 253 2.71 7.97 0.57
C ALA A 253 3.04 9.41 0.99
N CYS A 254 3.17 9.64 2.30
CA CYS A 254 3.84 10.83 2.82
C CYS A 254 5.30 10.48 3.10
N ALA A 255 6.19 11.47 2.99
CA ALA A 255 7.60 11.31 3.39
C ALA A 255 7.96 12.29 4.51
N GLU A 256 8.82 11.84 5.41
CA GLU A 256 9.43 12.64 6.46
C GLU A 256 10.91 12.86 6.16
N ASN A 257 11.34 14.13 6.14
CA ASN A 257 12.74 14.50 6.19
C ASN A 257 13.07 15.07 7.58
N VAL A 258 14.18 14.66 8.17
CA VAL A 258 14.67 15.16 9.47
C VAL A 258 15.95 15.93 9.25
N TYR A 259 16.05 17.13 9.82
CA TYR A 259 17.24 17.97 9.69
C TYR A 259 18.20 17.74 10.86
N LEU A 260 19.44 17.35 10.55
CA LEU A 260 20.46 17.00 11.56
C LEU A 260 21.41 18.15 11.88
N HIS A 261 21.36 19.26 11.13
CA HIS A 261 22.19 20.42 11.36
C HIS A 261 21.85 21.08 12.70
N PRO A 262 22.85 21.50 13.52
CA PRO A 262 22.62 22.09 14.85
C PRO A 262 21.62 23.26 14.86
N ASP A 263 21.71 24.14 13.86
CA ASP A 263 20.85 25.33 13.75
C ASP A 263 19.34 25.02 13.67
N VAL A 264 18.97 23.81 13.27
CA VAL A 264 17.58 23.37 13.09
C VAL A 264 17.31 22.02 13.75
N GLN A 265 18.10 21.67 14.78
CA GLN A 265 18.03 20.37 15.43
C GLN A 265 16.62 20.09 15.97
N GLY A 266 16.07 18.92 15.62
CA GLY A 266 14.73 18.50 16.06
C GLY A 266 13.59 18.99 15.16
N LEU A 267 13.91 19.63 14.04
CA LEU A 267 12.93 19.98 13.00
C LEU A 267 12.73 18.80 12.03
N SER A 268 11.48 18.38 11.87
CA SER A 268 11.04 17.47 10.80
C SER A 268 10.24 18.23 9.73
N GLU A 269 10.33 17.75 8.49
CA GLU A 269 9.58 18.21 7.34
C GLU A 269 8.75 17.07 6.77
N TYR A 270 7.44 17.26 6.68
CA TYR A 270 6.48 16.34 6.08
C TYR A 270 6.06 16.84 4.71
N GLN A 271 6.02 15.95 3.73
CA GLN A 271 5.65 16.27 2.34
C GLN A 271 4.74 15.23 1.71
N THR A 272 4.03 15.64 0.67
CA THR A 272 3.46 14.72 -0.32
C THR A 272 4.58 14.10 -1.16
N ALA A 273 4.47 12.82 -1.53
CA ALA A 273 5.46 12.15 -2.38
C ALA A 273 5.31 12.49 -3.88
N HIS A 274 4.12 12.97 -4.31
CA HIS A 274 3.88 13.41 -5.69
C HIS A 274 4.41 14.83 -5.95
N GLY A 275 4.63 15.14 -7.23
CA GLY A 275 5.06 16.46 -7.71
C GLY A 275 3.98 17.55 -7.61
N SER A 276 4.24 18.71 -8.21
CA SER A 276 3.38 19.90 -8.17
C SER A 276 2.07 19.78 -8.95
N ALA A 277 2.00 18.80 -9.87
CA ALA A 277 0.83 18.53 -10.72
C ALA A 277 0.22 19.81 -11.31
N ASP A 278 1.06 20.67 -11.91
CA ASP A 278 0.65 21.99 -12.40
C ASP A 278 -0.48 21.90 -13.46
N ASP A 279 -0.60 20.77 -14.15
CA ASP A 279 -1.68 20.47 -15.09
C ASP A 279 -3.05 20.27 -14.41
N LEU A 280 -3.10 20.02 -13.11
CA LEU A 280 -4.33 19.85 -12.32
C LEU A 280 -4.81 21.14 -11.64
N VAL A 281 -4.06 22.23 -11.75
CA VAL A 281 -4.36 23.50 -11.08
C VAL A 281 -5.78 23.98 -11.41
N GLY A 282 -6.56 24.25 -10.36
CA GLY A 282 -7.91 24.79 -10.48
C GLY A 282 -8.97 23.79 -10.97
N LYS A 283 -8.59 22.52 -11.21
CA LYS A 283 -9.54 21.48 -11.62
C LYS A 283 -10.26 20.82 -10.44
N GLY A 284 -9.72 20.95 -9.22
CA GLY A 284 -10.34 20.38 -8.01
C GLY A 284 -10.30 18.85 -7.97
N VAL A 285 -9.29 18.23 -8.58
CA VAL A 285 -9.17 16.75 -8.72
C VAL A 285 -7.81 16.21 -8.27
N VAL A 286 -7.01 17.02 -7.58
CA VAL A 286 -5.75 16.56 -6.99
C VAL A 286 -6.01 15.55 -5.87
N ASN A 287 -5.24 14.46 -5.82
CA ASN A 287 -5.39 13.44 -4.78
C ASN A 287 -4.91 13.95 -3.41
N PRO A 288 -5.79 14.05 -2.39
CA PRO A 288 -5.42 14.54 -1.07
C PRO A 288 -4.84 13.46 -0.15
N THR A 289 -4.76 12.19 -0.57
CA THR A 289 -4.38 11.04 0.29
C THR A 289 -3.03 11.23 0.98
N ALA A 290 -1.99 11.63 0.24
CA ALA A 290 -0.66 11.86 0.81
C ALA A 290 -0.67 13.03 1.82
N THR A 291 -1.47 14.06 1.54
CA THR A 291 -1.64 15.23 2.43
C THR A 291 -2.33 14.83 3.75
N ILE A 292 -3.35 13.98 3.68
CA ILE A 292 -4.05 13.42 4.83
C ILE A 292 -3.08 12.60 5.70
N ARG A 293 -2.28 11.72 5.08
CA ARG A 293 -1.27 10.93 5.79
C ARG A 293 -0.18 11.81 6.42
N ALA A 294 0.26 12.86 5.75
CA ALA A 294 1.21 13.82 6.31
C ALA A 294 0.65 14.53 7.56
N ALA A 295 -0.63 14.93 7.52
CA ALA A 295 -1.30 15.53 8.68
C ALA A 295 -1.39 14.56 9.88
N ALA A 296 -1.74 13.30 9.62
CA ALA A 296 -1.78 12.27 10.65
C ALA A 296 -0.39 11.95 11.21
N ALA A 297 0.62 11.80 10.35
CA ALA A 297 1.99 11.54 10.75
C ALA A 297 2.53 12.64 11.67
N LEU A 298 2.36 13.91 11.26
CA LEU A 298 2.78 15.06 12.06
C LEU A 298 2.12 15.05 13.45
N LEU A 299 0.82 14.80 13.55
CA LEU A 299 0.12 14.79 14.84
C LEU A 299 0.60 13.66 15.76
N GLU A 300 0.83 12.46 15.24
CA GLU A 300 1.31 11.36 16.06
C GLU A 300 2.73 11.63 16.57
N ASP A 301 3.63 12.01 15.66
CA ASP A 301 5.06 12.12 15.93
C ASP A 301 5.38 13.37 16.77
N GLN A 302 4.64 14.47 16.55
CA GLN A 302 5.00 15.78 17.09
C GLN A 302 4.01 16.29 18.14
N ALA A 303 2.82 15.71 18.24
CA ALA A 303 1.79 16.10 19.20
C ALA A 303 1.35 14.97 20.14
N GLY A 304 1.91 13.75 20.00
CA GLY A 304 1.57 12.61 20.84
C GLY A 304 0.16 12.08 20.63
N CYS A 305 -0.43 12.33 19.46
CA CYS A 305 -1.76 11.84 19.10
C CYS A 305 -1.71 10.37 18.69
N ALA A 306 -1.43 9.47 19.64
CA ALA A 306 -1.25 8.05 19.38
C ALA A 306 -2.46 7.43 18.64
N GLY A 307 -2.17 6.62 17.63
CA GLY A 307 -3.16 5.91 16.80
C GLY A 307 -3.75 6.74 15.66
N VAL A 308 -3.40 8.02 15.51
CA VAL A 308 -4.01 8.87 14.46
C VAL A 308 -3.59 8.46 13.05
N LYS A 309 -2.36 7.98 12.81
CA LYS A 309 -1.95 7.41 11.50
C LYS A 309 -2.81 6.21 11.15
N GLN A 310 -2.94 5.26 12.07
CA GLN A 310 -3.77 4.06 11.89
C GLN A 310 -5.23 4.41 11.62
N ARG A 311 -5.78 5.41 12.33
CA ARG A 311 -7.16 5.88 12.10
C ARG A 311 -7.31 6.49 10.72
N ALA A 312 -6.39 7.35 10.28
CA ALA A 312 -6.43 7.95 8.95
C ALA A 312 -6.34 6.88 7.85
N ASP A 313 -5.41 5.93 7.97
CA ASP A 313 -5.27 4.83 7.00
C ASP A 313 -6.49 3.92 6.95
N ARG A 314 -7.12 3.64 8.11
CA ARG A 314 -8.37 2.88 8.15
C ARG A 314 -9.46 3.56 7.34
N VAL A 315 -9.69 4.87 7.56
CA VAL A 315 -10.73 5.63 6.85
C VAL A 315 -10.41 5.73 5.35
N LEU A 316 -9.15 5.99 4.99
CA LEU A 316 -8.74 5.98 3.57
C LEU A 316 -9.00 4.62 2.90
N GLY A 317 -8.73 3.52 3.61
CA GLY A 317 -9.05 2.17 3.14
C GLY A 317 -10.55 1.92 2.99
N GLU A 318 -11.38 2.43 3.91
CA GLU A 318 -12.85 2.37 3.84
C GLU A 318 -13.40 3.17 2.66
N LEU A 319 -12.85 4.35 2.36
CA LEU A 319 -13.21 5.13 1.18
C LEU A 319 -12.88 4.38 -0.12
N GLY A 320 -11.66 3.85 -0.22
CA GLY A 320 -11.23 3.07 -1.38
C GLY A 320 -12.10 1.81 -1.60
N ALA A 321 -12.44 1.10 -0.52
CA ALA A 321 -13.34 -0.06 -0.57
C ALA A 321 -14.77 0.29 -1.03
N ARG A 322 -15.18 1.56 -0.91
CA ARG A 322 -16.47 2.08 -1.37
C ARG A 322 -16.40 2.74 -2.76
N GLY A 323 -15.25 2.67 -3.43
CA GLY A 323 -15.03 3.31 -4.72
C GLY A 323 -14.98 4.84 -4.65
N ILE A 324 -14.83 5.42 -3.46
CA ILE A 324 -14.65 6.87 -3.27
C ILE A 324 -13.18 7.18 -3.49
N GLY A 325 -12.89 7.90 -4.57
CA GLY A 325 -11.52 8.10 -5.04
C GLY A 325 -11.42 9.23 -6.05
N THR A 326 -10.26 9.90 -6.06
CA THR A 326 -9.94 10.89 -7.10
C THR A 326 -9.62 10.19 -8.45
N PRO A 327 -9.60 10.91 -9.59
CA PRO A 327 -9.43 10.30 -10.91
C PRO A 327 -8.15 9.46 -11.09
N ASP A 328 -7.05 9.86 -10.44
CA ASP A 328 -5.78 9.11 -10.44
C ASP A 328 -5.88 7.76 -9.69
N GLN A 329 -6.83 7.63 -8.78
CA GLN A 329 -7.15 6.41 -8.05
C GLN A 329 -8.20 5.54 -8.76
N GLY A 330 -8.62 5.93 -9.97
CA GLY A 330 -9.68 5.26 -10.73
C GLY A 330 -11.11 5.63 -10.32
N GLY A 331 -11.28 6.64 -9.44
CA GLY A 331 -12.58 7.16 -9.03
C GLY A 331 -13.04 8.36 -9.87
N THR A 332 -14.11 9.02 -9.43
CA THR A 332 -14.70 10.19 -10.12
C THR A 332 -14.86 11.40 -9.21
N ASP A 333 -14.39 11.32 -7.97
CA ASP A 333 -14.59 12.34 -6.96
C ASP A 333 -13.64 13.52 -7.12
N THR A 334 -14.12 14.71 -6.77
CA THR A 334 -13.27 15.89 -6.59
C THR A 334 -12.46 15.79 -5.31
N THR A 335 -11.37 16.54 -5.22
CA THR A 335 -10.56 16.69 -4.00
C THR A 335 -11.43 17.05 -2.80
N GLU A 336 -12.35 18.01 -2.98
CA GLU A 336 -13.25 18.46 -1.92
C GLU A 336 -14.21 17.35 -1.46
N ARG A 337 -14.86 16.64 -2.38
CA ARG A 337 -15.77 15.53 -2.05
C ARG A 337 -15.03 14.39 -1.34
N PHE A 338 -13.82 14.08 -1.78
CA PHE A 338 -12.97 13.09 -1.12
C PHE A 338 -12.63 13.51 0.32
N VAL A 339 -12.23 14.77 0.54
CA VAL A 339 -11.91 15.29 1.88
C VAL A 339 -13.15 15.31 2.77
N GLU A 340 -14.31 15.69 2.26
CA GLU A 340 -15.57 15.63 3.01
C GLU A 340 -15.90 14.21 3.46
N ALA A 341 -15.81 13.23 2.54
CA ALA A 341 -16.05 11.83 2.85
C ALA A 341 -15.06 11.30 3.89
N PHE A 342 -13.77 11.68 3.78
CA PHE A 342 -12.75 11.34 4.77
C PHE A 342 -13.08 11.90 6.15
N LEU A 343 -13.45 13.19 6.23
CA LEU A 343 -13.78 13.84 7.50
C LEU A 343 -15.05 13.24 8.14
N GLN A 344 -16.06 12.90 7.35
CA GLN A 344 -17.25 12.20 7.84
C GLN A 344 -16.90 10.82 8.43
N GLY A 345 -16.01 10.08 7.77
CA GLY A 345 -15.52 8.78 8.27
C GLY A 345 -14.64 8.86 9.52
N LEU A 346 -14.21 10.05 9.94
CA LEU A 346 -13.55 10.23 11.23
C LEU A 346 -14.55 10.18 12.38
N ASP A 347 -15.69 10.88 12.29
CA ASP A 347 -16.59 11.11 13.43
C ASP A 347 -17.58 9.96 13.68
N GLN A 348 -17.95 9.25 12.61
CA GLN A 348 -18.80 8.06 12.67
C GLN A 348 -18.13 6.97 11.83
N PRO A 349 -18.21 5.67 12.20
CA PRO A 349 -18.03 4.64 11.19
C PRO A 349 -19.00 5.00 10.07
N LEU A 350 -18.52 5.16 8.84
CA LEU A 350 -19.33 5.69 7.74
C LEU A 350 -20.67 4.93 7.68
N ASP A 351 -21.72 5.53 8.23
CA ASP A 351 -23.01 4.86 8.44
C ASP A 351 -23.55 4.41 7.09
N ALA A 352 -24.06 3.18 7.03
CA ALA A 352 -24.63 2.58 5.83
C ALA A 352 -25.90 3.30 5.32
N HIS A 353 -26.23 4.48 5.85
CA HIS A 353 -27.56 5.09 5.73
C HIS A 353 -27.59 6.43 5.00
N ASN A 354 -26.44 7.01 4.60
CA ASN A 354 -26.44 8.28 3.86
C ASN A 354 -25.46 8.30 2.70
N TYR A 355 -25.57 7.31 1.83
CA TYR A 355 -25.32 7.35 0.38
C TYR A 355 -25.96 6.04 -0.10
N GLU A 356 -26.78 6.06 -1.16
CA GLU A 356 -27.45 4.86 -1.67
C GLU A 356 -26.50 3.67 -1.61
N ALA A 357 -26.82 2.70 -0.73
CA ALA A 357 -25.98 1.54 -0.51
C ALA A 357 -25.76 0.88 -1.87
N ALA A 358 -24.57 1.07 -2.42
CA ALA A 358 -24.11 0.34 -3.57
C ALA A 358 -24.08 -1.12 -3.11
N SER A 359 -25.15 -1.84 -3.45
CA SER A 359 -25.21 -3.28 -3.39
C SER A 359 -23.91 -3.80 -4.03
N TRP A 360 -23.06 -4.44 -3.23
CA TRP A 360 -21.86 -5.15 -3.68
C TRP A 360 -22.22 -6.20 -4.74
N PHE A 361 -23.48 -6.63 -4.76
CA PHE A 361 -24.07 -7.24 -5.92
C PHE A 361 -24.51 -6.21 -6.96
N ARG A 362 -23.90 -6.28 -8.13
CA ARG A 362 -24.31 -5.53 -9.32
C ARG A 362 -25.51 -6.20 -10.01
N GLY A 363 -25.61 -7.52 -9.90
CA GLY A 363 -26.73 -8.30 -10.42
C GLY A 363 -27.91 -8.34 -9.47
N LYS A 364 -29.13 -8.24 -10.01
CA LYS A 364 -30.36 -8.37 -9.21
C LYS A 364 -30.64 -9.81 -8.79
N ARG A 365 -30.03 -10.77 -9.49
CA ARG A 365 -30.23 -12.20 -9.26
C ARG A 365 -28.89 -12.91 -9.12
N THR A 366 -28.57 -13.26 -7.89
CA THR A 366 -27.29 -13.88 -7.52
C THR A 366 -27.46 -15.35 -7.14
N ALA A 367 -26.45 -16.16 -7.44
CA ALA A 367 -26.24 -17.48 -6.84
C ALA A 367 -24.89 -17.53 -6.12
N VAL A 368 -24.80 -18.35 -5.05
CA VAL A 368 -23.52 -18.74 -4.46
C VAL A 368 -23.05 -20.03 -5.12
N VAL A 369 -21.83 -20.02 -5.67
CA VAL A 369 -21.19 -21.20 -6.26
C VAL A 369 -20.04 -21.65 -5.38
N VAL A 370 -20.17 -22.85 -4.80
CA VAL A 370 -19.14 -23.51 -3.99
C VAL A 370 -18.33 -24.45 -4.89
N VAL A 371 -17.12 -24.05 -5.23
CA VAL A 371 -16.25 -24.73 -6.20
C VAL A 371 -15.32 -25.72 -5.49
N ASP A 372 -15.44 -27.01 -5.82
CA ASP A 372 -14.47 -28.05 -5.48
C ASP A 372 -14.13 -28.17 -3.99
N PHE A 373 -15.07 -27.84 -3.10
CA PHE A 373 -14.91 -28.00 -1.66
C PHE A 373 -15.11 -29.49 -1.27
N GLN A 374 -14.21 -30.35 -1.74
CA GLN A 374 -14.27 -31.81 -1.62
C GLN A 374 -13.16 -32.36 -0.72
N ASN A 375 -13.38 -33.56 -0.17
CA ASN A 375 -12.50 -34.18 0.82
C ASN A 375 -11.05 -34.33 0.37
N ASP A 376 -10.78 -34.77 -0.87
CA ASP A 376 -9.41 -34.92 -1.37
C ASP A 376 -8.66 -33.58 -1.39
N PHE A 377 -9.30 -32.52 -1.92
CA PHE A 377 -8.67 -31.21 -1.99
C PHE A 377 -8.45 -30.59 -0.62
N VAL A 378 -9.41 -30.71 0.31
CA VAL A 378 -9.29 -30.17 1.66
C VAL A 378 -8.20 -30.90 2.45
N THR A 379 -8.18 -32.23 2.42
CA THR A 379 -7.28 -33.01 3.29
C THR A 379 -5.85 -33.14 2.76
N GLN A 380 -5.64 -33.03 1.45
CA GLN A 380 -4.31 -33.13 0.84
C GLN A 380 -3.61 -31.78 0.65
N TYR A 381 -4.27 -30.67 0.99
CA TYR A 381 -3.68 -29.34 0.86
C TYR A 381 -2.54 -29.12 1.87
N GLN A 382 -1.42 -28.58 1.42
CA GLN A 382 -0.19 -28.52 2.23
C GLN A 382 -0.29 -27.53 3.39
N ASN A 383 -0.91 -26.37 3.18
CA ASN A 383 -1.03 -25.34 4.22
C ASN A 383 -2.29 -25.57 5.08
N GLN A 384 -2.11 -26.31 6.16
CA GLN A 384 -3.18 -26.70 7.09
C GLN A 384 -3.84 -25.51 7.80
N SER A 385 -3.09 -24.43 8.08
CA SER A 385 -3.66 -23.23 8.72
C SER A 385 -4.63 -22.52 7.78
N ALA A 386 -4.23 -22.31 6.52
CA ALA A 386 -5.09 -21.72 5.51
C ALA A 386 -6.33 -22.59 5.24
N MET A 387 -6.17 -23.91 5.17
CA MET A 387 -7.30 -24.80 4.95
C MET A 387 -8.25 -24.86 6.15
N THR A 388 -7.73 -24.85 7.39
CA THR A 388 -8.56 -24.76 8.61
C THR A 388 -9.45 -23.51 8.57
N ARG A 389 -8.89 -22.37 8.16
CA ARG A 389 -9.64 -21.13 7.97
C ARG A 389 -10.73 -21.29 6.91
N VAL A 390 -10.40 -21.78 5.72
CA VAL A 390 -11.38 -21.96 4.64
C VAL A 390 -12.50 -22.91 5.06
N ALA A 391 -12.14 -24.04 5.69
CA ALA A 391 -13.09 -25.05 6.14
C ALA A 391 -14.04 -24.55 7.23
N ALA A 392 -13.63 -23.57 8.03
CA ALA A 392 -14.48 -22.88 9.00
C ALA A 392 -15.35 -21.78 8.36
N ASN A 393 -14.88 -21.18 7.26
CA ASN A 393 -15.49 -20.00 6.66
C ASN A 393 -16.56 -20.31 5.62
N ILE A 394 -16.31 -21.26 4.71
CA ILE A 394 -17.28 -21.64 3.66
C ILE A 394 -18.66 -22.03 4.23
N PRO A 395 -18.78 -22.82 5.31
CA PRO A 395 -20.08 -23.14 5.90
C PRO A 395 -20.88 -21.90 6.34
N ARG A 396 -20.21 -20.84 6.80
CA ARG A 396 -20.85 -19.60 7.23
C ARG A 396 -21.40 -18.82 6.04
N VAL A 397 -20.70 -18.82 4.90
CA VAL A 397 -21.20 -18.22 3.64
C VAL A 397 -22.40 -19.00 3.12
N VAL A 398 -22.34 -20.34 3.15
CA VAL A 398 -23.46 -21.20 2.74
C VAL A 398 -24.69 -20.94 3.63
N GLU A 399 -24.51 -20.87 4.94
CA GLU A 399 -25.61 -20.61 5.87
C GLU A 399 -26.20 -19.20 5.69
N TRP A 400 -25.35 -18.19 5.50
CA TRP A 400 -25.80 -16.84 5.16
C TRP A 400 -26.62 -16.82 3.86
N ALA A 401 -26.17 -17.51 2.82
CA ALA A 401 -26.90 -17.58 1.55
C ALA A 401 -28.28 -18.22 1.71
N ARG A 402 -28.37 -19.31 2.49
CA ARG A 402 -29.65 -19.97 2.82
C ARG A 402 -30.60 -19.03 3.56
N GLN A 403 -30.11 -18.31 4.57
CA GLN A 403 -30.90 -17.34 5.32
C GLN A 403 -31.39 -16.19 4.43
N ALA A 404 -30.54 -15.73 3.51
CA ALA A 404 -30.86 -14.70 2.51
C ALA A 404 -31.72 -15.22 1.34
N ARG A 405 -32.06 -16.52 1.32
CA ARG A 405 -32.76 -17.19 0.20
C ARG A 405 -32.04 -17.05 -1.15
N ILE A 406 -30.72 -16.94 -1.12
CA ILE A 406 -29.84 -16.97 -2.29
C ILE A 406 -29.55 -18.44 -2.59
N GLU A 407 -29.66 -18.82 -3.86
CA GLU A 407 -29.46 -20.20 -4.27
C GLU A 407 -28.00 -20.63 -4.08
N VAL A 408 -27.76 -21.75 -3.40
CA VAL A 408 -26.43 -22.34 -3.23
C VAL A 408 -26.26 -23.50 -4.22
N ILE A 409 -25.22 -23.40 -5.03
CA ILE A 409 -24.87 -24.35 -6.09
C ILE A 409 -23.50 -24.93 -5.78
N PHE A 410 -23.40 -26.24 -5.66
CA PHE A 410 -22.14 -26.95 -5.46
C PHE A 410 -21.62 -27.46 -6.80
N VAL A 411 -20.32 -27.31 -7.00
CA VAL A 411 -19.60 -27.89 -8.13
C VAL A 411 -18.55 -28.85 -7.60
N ARG A 412 -18.51 -30.05 -8.16
CA ARG A 412 -17.53 -31.09 -7.82
C ARG A 412 -16.68 -31.43 -9.02
N PHE A 413 -15.38 -31.46 -8.84
CA PHE A 413 -14.46 -32.08 -9.77
C PHE A 413 -14.55 -33.60 -9.65
N ILE A 414 -14.65 -34.29 -10.79
CA ILE A 414 -14.60 -35.75 -10.87
C ILE A 414 -13.42 -36.15 -11.73
N GLY A 415 -12.40 -36.74 -11.11
CA GLY A 415 -11.08 -36.93 -11.71
C GLY A 415 -10.81 -38.30 -12.31
N ASP A 416 -11.82 -39.17 -12.46
CA ASP A 416 -11.65 -40.52 -13.01
C ASP A 416 -10.87 -40.51 -14.34
N GLU A 417 -9.98 -41.49 -14.52
CA GLU A 417 -9.12 -41.58 -15.71
C GLU A 417 -9.91 -41.66 -17.02
N GLN A 418 -11.10 -42.26 -16.98
CA GLN A 418 -12.00 -42.36 -18.15
C GLN A 418 -12.45 -40.99 -18.69
N PHE A 419 -12.48 -39.95 -17.85
CA PHE A 419 -12.86 -38.59 -18.26
C PHE A 419 -11.66 -37.75 -18.71
N GLN A 420 -10.43 -38.18 -18.44
CA GLN A 420 -9.22 -37.41 -18.71
C GLN A 420 -8.84 -37.48 -20.20
N GLY A 421 -8.70 -36.33 -20.86
CA GLY A 421 -8.20 -36.26 -22.23
C GLY A 421 -6.70 -36.63 -22.37
N PRO A 422 -6.18 -36.78 -23.61
CA PRO A 422 -4.79 -37.17 -23.85
C PRO A 422 -3.75 -36.28 -23.16
N SER A 423 -3.93 -34.95 -23.18
CA SER A 423 -3.02 -33.99 -22.54
C SER A 423 -2.98 -34.14 -21.02
N TRP A 424 -4.13 -34.40 -20.39
CA TRP A 424 -4.25 -34.59 -18.95
C TRP A 424 -3.56 -35.89 -18.52
N ARG A 425 -3.81 -36.99 -19.24
CA ARG A 425 -3.16 -38.29 -18.98
C ARG A 425 -1.64 -38.20 -19.14
N TYR A 426 -1.16 -37.53 -20.20
CA TYR A 426 0.27 -37.31 -20.41
C TYR A 426 0.91 -36.49 -19.27
N ARG A 427 0.28 -35.39 -18.86
CA ARG A 427 0.74 -34.59 -17.70
C ARG A 427 0.80 -35.43 -16.42
N ASN A 428 -0.24 -36.22 -16.15
CA ASN A 428 -0.29 -37.05 -14.94
C ASN A 428 0.81 -38.12 -14.95
N GLN A 429 1.04 -38.78 -16.08
CA GLN A 429 2.11 -39.76 -16.23
C GLN A 429 3.50 -39.14 -16.03
N THR A 430 3.77 -38.01 -16.70
CA THR A 430 5.08 -37.34 -16.63
C THR A 430 5.39 -36.74 -15.26
N GLN A 431 4.36 -36.39 -14.49
CA GLN A 431 4.50 -35.80 -13.16
C GLN A 431 4.17 -36.78 -12.02
N GLY A 432 3.93 -38.07 -12.31
CA GLY A 432 3.59 -39.08 -11.31
C GLY A 432 2.31 -38.77 -10.52
N ARG A 433 1.36 -38.02 -11.10
CA ARG A 433 0.11 -37.64 -10.43
C ARG A 433 -0.91 -38.77 -10.46
N ARG A 434 -1.61 -38.97 -9.35
CA ARG A 434 -2.75 -39.89 -9.24
C ARG A 434 -4.07 -39.13 -9.46
N PRO A 435 -5.13 -39.81 -9.92
CA PRO A 435 -6.48 -39.23 -9.94
C PRO A 435 -6.94 -38.81 -8.55
N TRP A 436 -7.57 -37.64 -8.45
CA TRP A 436 -8.22 -37.11 -7.24
C TRP A 436 -9.72 -36.99 -7.48
N CYS A 437 -10.51 -37.03 -6.41
CA CYS A 437 -11.96 -36.96 -6.44
C CYS A 437 -12.56 -38.00 -7.41
N VAL A 438 -12.14 -39.26 -7.27
CA VAL A 438 -12.66 -40.37 -8.10
C VAL A 438 -14.12 -40.63 -7.73
N HIS A 439 -14.99 -40.75 -8.72
CA HIS A 439 -16.42 -40.91 -8.53
C HIS A 439 -16.75 -42.08 -7.58
N GLY A 440 -17.64 -41.83 -6.62
CA GLY A 440 -18.08 -42.83 -5.64
C GLY A 440 -17.09 -43.08 -4.49
N THR A 441 -15.96 -42.36 -4.44
CA THR A 441 -15.04 -42.40 -3.30
C THR A 441 -15.34 -41.27 -2.31
N TRP A 442 -14.95 -41.47 -1.05
CA TRP A 442 -15.01 -40.43 -0.01
C TRP A 442 -14.31 -39.14 -0.45
N GLY A 443 -13.18 -39.26 -1.16
CA GLY A 443 -12.42 -38.12 -1.68
C GLY A 443 -13.21 -37.20 -2.61
N ALA A 444 -14.21 -37.74 -3.33
CA ALA A 444 -15.08 -36.99 -4.23
C ALA A 444 -16.30 -36.34 -3.56
N GLU A 445 -16.58 -36.66 -2.30
CA GLU A 445 -17.71 -36.07 -1.58
C GLU A 445 -17.40 -34.62 -1.16
N ILE A 446 -18.46 -33.80 -1.00
CA ILE A 446 -18.34 -32.45 -0.42
C ILE A 446 -17.78 -32.58 1.01
N PHE A 447 -16.86 -31.69 1.36
CA PHE A 447 -16.18 -31.75 2.65
C PHE A 447 -17.15 -31.58 3.81
N GLY A 448 -16.96 -32.40 4.85
CA GLY A 448 -17.96 -32.61 5.92
C GLY A 448 -18.34 -31.40 6.76
N SER A 449 -17.64 -30.25 6.66
CA SER A 449 -18.07 -29.01 7.31
C SER A 449 -19.27 -28.34 6.61
N VAL A 450 -19.65 -28.79 5.41
CA VAL A 450 -20.87 -28.38 4.72
C VAL A 450 -21.72 -29.61 4.39
N THR A 451 -22.99 -29.57 4.78
CA THR A 451 -23.99 -30.55 4.35
C THR A 451 -24.86 -29.96 3.26
N VAL A 452 -24.92 -30.62 2.10
CA VAL A 452 -25.85 -30.27 1.01
C VAL A 452 -27.28 -30.57 1.46
N GLN A 453 -28.16 -29.57 1.42
CA GLN A 453 -29.56 -29.68 1.80
C GLN A 453 -30.45 -30.15 0.65
N ALA A 454 -31.62 -30.68 0.99
CA ALA A 454 -32.62 -31.08 0.01
C ALA A 454 -33.04 -29.87 -0.86
N GLY A 455 -32.89 -30.00 -2.18
CA GLY A 455 -33.22 -28.95 -3.15
C GLY A 455 -32.02 -28.12 -3.63
N GLU A 456 -30.87 -28.18 -2.94
CA GLU A 456 -29.62 -27.60 -3.43
C GLU A 456 -29.06 -28.41 -4.61
N ARG A 457 -28.37 -27.71 -5.52
CA ARG A 457 -27.85 -28.33 -6.73
C ARG A 457 -26.40 -28.74 -6.55
N VAL A 458 -26.04 -29.90 -7.09
CA VAL A 458 -24.66 -30.38 -7.18
C VAL A 458 -24.39 -30.74 -8.64
N PHE A 459 -23.37 -30.14 -9.23
CA PHE A 459 -22.94 -30.40 -10.61
C PHE A 459 -21.55 -31.02 -10.63
N ASP A 460 -21.37 -32.04 -11.46
CA ASP A 460 -20.10 -32.74 -11.60
C ASP A 460 -19.36 -32.31 -12.88
N LYS A 461 -18.19 -31.69 -12.72
CA LYS A 461 -17.29 -31.38 -13.83
C LYS A 461 -16.25 -32.51 -13.99
N LYS A 462 -16.46 -33.30 -15.03
CA LYS A 462 -15.65 -34.49 -15.37
C LYS A 462 -14.31 -34.07 -15.98
N ALA A 463 -13.23 -34.19 -15.19
CA ALA A 463 -11.85 -33.84 -15.55
C ALA A 463 -11.68 -32.42 -16.16
N LYS A 464 -12.44 -31.45 -15.65
CA LYS A 464 -12.47 -30.05 -16.12
C LYS A 464 -12.27 -29.10 -14.95
N PHE A 465 -11.48 -28.04 -15.15
CA PHE A 465 -11.36 -26.97 -14.15
C PHE A 465 -12.55 -26.01 -14.19
N ASP A 466 -12.98 -25.63 -15.39
CA ASP A 466 -14.15 -24.78 -15.64
C ASP A 466 -15.46 -25.59 -15.58
N PRO A 467 -16.39 -25.28 -14.65
CA PRO A 467 -17.70 -25.91 -14.60
C PRO A 467 -18.60 -25.60 -15.80
N PHE A 468 -18.43 -24.47 -16.48
CA PHE A 468 -19.21 -24.15 -17.67
C PHE A 468 -18.87 -25.03 -18.89
N LEU A 469 -17.84 -25.87 -18.78
CA LEU A 469 -17.59 -26.94 -19.74
C LEU A 469 -18.45 -28.18 -19.47
N SER A 470 -19.21 -28.27 -18.37
CA SER A 470 -20.32 -29.21 -18.18
C SER A 470 -21.59 -28.59 -18.77
N GLU A 471 -22.26 -29.35 -19.62
CA GLU A 471 -23.49 -28.91 -20.28
C GLU A 471 -24.60 -28.63 -19.25
N GLU A 472 -24.71 -29.48 -18.24
CA GLU A 472 -25.72 -29.38 -17.20
C GLU A 472 -25.57 -28.10 -16.36
N PHE A 473 -24.33 -27.76 -15.98
CA PHE A 473 -24.07 -26.53 -15.22
C PHE A 473 -24.30 -25.29 -16.08
N ALA A 474 -23.78 -25.27 -17.31
CA ALA A 474 -23.93 -24.12 -18.21
C ALA A 474 -25.40 -23.84 -18.52
N GLN A 475 -26.17 -24.86 -18.94
CA GLN A 475 -27.59 -24.72 -19.22
C GLN A 475 -28.40 -24.27 -18.00
N TYR A 476 -28.01 -24.72 -16.79
CA TYR A 476 -28.67 -24.30 -15.57
C TYR A 476 -28.44 -22.83 -15.25
N ILE A 477 -27.19 -22.36 -15.32
CA ILE A 477 -26.87 -20.95 -15.06
C ILE A 477 -27.56 -20.05 -16.10
N ASP A 478 -27.44 -20.39 -17.38
CA ASP A 478 -28.03 -19.62 -18.49
C ASP A 478 -29.57 -19.60 -18.40
N GLY A 479 -30.20 -20.75 -18.12
CA GLY A 479 -31.66 -20.88 -18.05
C GLY A 479 -32.30 -20.26 -16.81
N ARG A 480 -31.53 -20.02 -15.75
CA ARG A 480 -32.02 -19.39 -14.52
C ARG A 480 -31.88 -17.88 -14.54
N GLY A 481 -31.21 -17.27 -15.53
CA GLY A 481 -31.08 -15.82 -15.63
C GLY A 481 -30.40 -15.20 -14.42
N PHE A 482 -29.38 -15.88 -13.88
CA PHE A 482 -28.48 -15.24 -12.92
C PHE A 482 -27.74 -14.12 -13.62
N GLU A 483 -27.58 -13.00 -12.92
CA GLU A 483 -26.78 -11.86 -13.39
C GLU A 483 -25.42 -11.84 -12.69
N GLU A 484 -25.31 -12.52 -11.54
CA GLU A 484 -24.12 -12.51 -10.72
C GLU A 484 -23.87 -13.85 -10.03
N LEU A 485 -22.58 -14.22 -9.92
CA LEU A 485 -22.13 -15.37 -9.15
C LEU A 485 -21.22 -14.93 -8.02
N LEU A 486 -21.60 -15.26 -6.78
CA LEU A 486 -20.71 -15.22 -5.63
C LEU A 486 -19.94 -16.53 -5.55
N VAL A 487 -18.63 -16.49 -5.75
CA VAL A 487 -17.78 -17.68 -5.86
C VAL A 487 -16.95 -17.85 -4.58
N VAL A 488 -17.08 -19.02 -3.97
CA VAL A 488 -16.22 -19.51 -2.88
C VAL A 488 -15.75 -20.92 -3.21
N GLY A 489 -14.74 -21.43 -2.51
CA GLY A 489 -14.20 -22.77 -2.76
C GLY A 489 -12.72 -22.77 -3.09
N LEU A 490 -12.22 -23.84 -3.69
CA LEU A 490 -10.79 -24.13 -3.70
C LEU A 490 -10.10 -23.79 -5.02
N TYR A 491 -8.94 -23.12 -4.84
CA TYR A 491 -7.91 -22.80 -5.82
C TYR A 491 -8.22 -21.61 -6.72
N THR A 492 -7.93 -20.41 -6.21
CA THR A 492 -8.00 -19.12 -6.92
C THR A 492 -7.08 -19.02 -8.13
N ASP A 493 -6.09 -19.90 -8.27
CA ASP A 493 -5.20 -20.01 -9.43
C ASP A 493 -5.50 -21.22 -10.32
N VAL A 494 -6.60 -21.95 -10.04
CA VAL A 494 -7.04 -23.10 -10.82
C VAL A 494 -8.55 -23.06 -11.05
N CYS A 495 -9.35 -23.76 -10.23
CA CYS A 495 -10.77 -23.99 -10.51
C CYS A 495 -11.64 -22.76 -10.23
N VAL A 496 -11.30 -21.97 -9.20
CA VAL A 496 -12.01 -20.71 -8.91
C VAL A 496 -11.73 -19.70 -10.02
N ASP A 497 -10.48 -19.54 -10.48
CA ASP A 497 -10.16 -18.70 -11.65
C ASP A 497 -10.89 -19.16 -12.91
N ALA A 498 -10.85 -20.46 -13.21
CA ALA A 498 -11.55 -21.00 -14.37
C ALA A 498 -13.05 -20.69 -14.34
N THR A 499 -13.68 -20.78 -13.17
CA THR A 499 -15.10 -20.45 -12.97
C THR A 499 -15.37 -18.96 -13.15
N VAL A 500 -14.58 -18.09 -12.50
CA VAL A 500 -14.75 -16.64 -12.54
C VAL A 500 -14.49 -16.09 -13.94
N ARG A 501 -13.41 -16.53 -14.59
CA ARG A 501 -13.08 -16.17 -15.98
C ARG A 501 -14.22 -16.53 -16.93
N ALA A 502 -14.74 -17.76 -16.82
CA ALA A 502 -15.80 -18.25 -17.67
C ALA A 502 -17.15 -17.54 -17.44
N ALA A 503 -17.45 -17.17 -16.19
CA ALA A 503 -18.62 -16.39 -15.83
C ALA A 503 -18.54 -14.97 -16.41
N PHE A 504 -17.40 -14.29 -16.23
CA PHE A 504 -17.13 -12.98 -16.80
C PHE A 504 -17.30 -12.96 -18.33
N GLN A 505 -16.73 -13.95 -19.03
CA GLN A 505 -16.86 -14.07 -20.49
C GLN A 505 -18.31 -14.34 -20.97
N ARG A 506 -19.20 -14.73 -20.05
CA ARG A 506 -20.65 -14.91 -20.31
C ARG A 506 -21.47 -13.67 -19.93
N GLY A 507 -20.84 -12.60 -19.47
CA GLY A 507 -21.52 -11.37 -19.06
C GLY A 507 -22.09 -11.42 -17.64
N LEU A 508 -21.68 -12.39 -16.82
CA LEU A 508 -22.06 -12.46 -15.41
C LEU A 508 -21.11 -11.61 -14.57
N TRP A 509 -21.66 -10.85 -13.63
CA TRP A 509 -20.88 -10.27 -12.54
C TRP A 509 -20.32 -11.38 -11.65
N THR A 510 -19.16 -11.12 -11.05
CA THR A 510 -18.49 -12.09 -10.18
C THR A 510 -18.06 -11.43 -8.90
N THR A 511 -18.41 -12.04 -7.77
CA THR A 511 -18.01 -11.61 -6.44
C THR A 511 -17.28 -12.75 -5.74
N LEU A 512 -16.09 -12.52 -5.19
CA LEU A 512 -15.38 -13.48 -4.37
C LEU A 512 -15.42 -13.07 -2.91
N VAL A 513 -15.42 -14.05 -2.01
CA VAL A 513 -15.33 -13.79 -0.57
C VAL A 513 -13.92 -14.11 -0.10
N SER A 514 -13.19 -13.07 0.30
CA SER A 514 -11.85 -13.22 0.84
C SER A 514 -11.87 -14.16 2.05
N LYS A 515 -10.82 -14.97 2.19
CA LYS A 515 -10.69 -15.99 3.22
C LYS A 515 -11.66 -17.19 3.10
N CYS A 516 -12.46 -17.28 2.04
CA CYS A 516 -13.27 -18.45 1.69
C CYS A 516 -12.68 -19.24 0.51
N THR A 517 -11.41 -19.00 0.22
CA THR A 517 -10.64 -19.66 -0.82
C THR A 517 -9.15 -19.73 -0.45
N VAL A 518 -8.36 -20.38 -1.30
CA VAL A 518 -6.90 -20.55 -1.20
C VAL A 518 -6.34 -20.70 -2.62
N ALA A 519 -5.05 -20.44 -2.82
CA ALA A 519 -4.31 -20.69 -4.06
C ALA A 519 -3.34 -21.89 -3.91
N LEU A 520 -2.91 -22.50 -5.00
CA LEU A 520 -1.92 -23.61 -4.99
C LEU A 520 -0.48 -23.15 -5.29
N HIS A 521 -0.30 -22.18 -6.17
CA HIS A 521 1.00 -21.80 -6.77
C HIS A 521 1.35 -20.34 -6.44
N PHE A 522 0.34 -19.48 -6.29
CA PHE A 522 0.46 -18.07 -5.90
C PHE A 522 -0.14 -17.84 -4.51
N SER A 523 -0.09 -16.60 -4.00
CA SER A 523 -0.87 -16.25 -2.82
C SER A 523 -2.35 -16.01 -3.19
N GLU A 524 -3.25 -16.22 -2.22
CA GLU A 524 -4.68 -15.90 -2.38
C GLU A 524 -4.86 -14.43 -2.78
N GLU A 525 -4.16 -13.52 -2.09
CA GLU A 525 -4.23 -12.06 -2.31
C GLU A 525 -3.82 -11.67 -3.74
N GLN A 526 -2.73 -12.23 -4.26
CA GLN A 526 -2.30 -11.99 -5.65
C GLN A 526 -3.37 -12.41 -6.66
N MET A 527 -3.99 -13.58 -6.46
CA MET A 527 -5.02 -14.06 -7.39
C MET A 527 -6.32 -13.29 -7.29
N LEU A 528 -6.73 -12.87 -6.08
CA LEU A 528 -7.89 -12.01 -5.90
C LEU A 528 -7.66 -10.66 -6.59
N ALA A 529 -6.49 -10.03 -6.39
CA ALA A 529 -6.14 -8.79 -7.07
C ALA A 529 -6.11 -8.95 -8.60
N TYR A 530 -5.59 -10.07 -9.11
CA TYR A 530 -5.62 -10.39 -10.53
C TYR A 530 -7.05 -10.47 -11.07
N MET A 531 -7.98 -11.13 -10.37
CA MET A 531 -9.39 -11.21 -10.78
C MET A 531 -10.09 -9.84 -10.76
N GLN A 532 -9.82 -9.02 -9.75
CA GLN A 532 -10.33 -7.65 -9.69
C GLN A 532 -9.85 -6.84 -10.90
N GLN A 533 -8.56 -6.92 -11.21
CA GLN A 533 -7.97 -6.15 -12.30
C GLN A 533 -8.39 -6.64 -13.68
N VAL A 534 -8.44 -7.96 -13.91
CA VAL A 534 -8.64 -8.54 -15.25
C VAL A 534 -10.11 -8.77 -15.56
N TYR A 535 -10.91 -9.19 -14.58
CA TYR A 535 -12.32 -9.54 -14.79
C TYR A 535 -13.29 -8.53 -14.19
N GLY A 536 -12.80 -7.52 -13.45
CA GLY A 536 -13.65 -6.59 -12.72
C GLY A 536 -14.44 -7.28 -11.60
N SER A 537 -13.92 -8.39 -11.06
CA SER A 537 -14.57 -9.11 -9.97
C SER A 537 -14.58 -8.28 -8.69
N GLU A 538 -15.65 -8.32 -7.91
CA GLU A 538 -15.68 -7.74 -6.57
C GLU A 538 -15.05 -8.72 -5.57
N VAL A 539 -14.35 -8.22 -4.55
CA VAL A 539 -13.78 -9.04 -3.47
C VAL A 539 -14.28 -8.52 -2.14
N VAL A 540 -15.15 -9.29 -1.50
CA VAL A 540 -15.83 -8.91 -0.27
C VAL A 540 -15.18 -9.56 0.93
N LYS A 541 -15.09 -8.85 2.06
CA LYS A 541 -14.67 -9.45 3.33
C LYS A 541 -15.83 -10.22 3.93
N MET A 542 -15.51 -11.37 4.51
CA MET A 542 -16.51 -12.23 5.11
C MET A 542 -17.35 -11.54 6.20
N ASP A 543 -16.76 -10.68 7.03
CA ASP A 543 -17.52 -9.97 8.07
C ASP A 543 -18.52 -8.96 7.45
N ASP A 544 -18.14 -8.30 6.36
CA ASP A 544 -19.00 -7.37 5.63
C ASP A 544 -20.16 -8.13 4.97
N LEU A 545 -19.88 -9.29 4.36
CA LEU A 545 -20.91 -10.15 3.78
C LEU A 545 -21.91 -10.59 4.85
N LEU A 546 -21.44 -11.09 5.98
CA LEU A 546 -22.31 -11.60 7.05
C LEU A 546 -23.13 -10.50 7.74
N ALA A 547 -22.66 -9.25 7.74
CA ALA A 547 -23.39 -8.12 8.29
C ALA A 547 -24.72 -7.89 7.55
N THR A 548 -24.78 -8.13 6.24
CA THR A 548 -26.00 -7.99 5.42
C THR A 548 -27.13 -8.94 5.85
N GLY A 549 -26.80 -10.08 6.47
CA GLY A 549 -27.77 -11.05 6.95
C GLY A 549 -28.55 -10.60 8.19
N LYS A 550 -28.06 -9.59 8.93
CA LYS A 550 -28.72 -9.09 10.16
C LYS A 550 -29.81 -8.06 9.89
N GLU A 551 -29.87 -7.49 8.68
CA GLU A 551 -30.85 -6.47 8.30
C GLU A 551 -32.19 -7.06 7.83
N ASN A 552 -32.25 -8.37 7.52
CA ASN A 552 -33.46 -9.07 7.06
C ASN A 552 -33.99 -10.07 8.10
N GLY A 553 -34.20 -9.62 9.34
CA GLY A 553 -34.99 -10.36 10.33
C GLY A 553 -36.39 -10.70 9.80
N PRO A 554 -37.05 -11.76 10.29
CA PRO A 554 -38.26 -12.30 9.67
C PRO A 554 -39.36 -11.25 9.63
N VAL A 555 -39.83 -10.91 8.43
CA VAL A 555 -41.09 -10.18 8.23
C VAL A 555 -42.18 -11.04 8.86
N SER A 556 -42.72 -10.58 9.98
CA SER A 556 -43.87 -11.18 10.63
C SER A 556 -45.01 -11.24 9.63
N SER A 557 -45.51 -12.43 9.36
CA SER A 557 -46.80 -12.62 8.69
C SER A 557 -47.89 -12.06 9.59
N SER A 558 -48.38 -10.87 9.25
CA SER A 558 -49.58 -10.31 9.84
C SER A 558 -50.53 -9.85 8.74
N GLY A 559 -51.70 -10.50 8.67
CA GLY A 559 -52.92 -9.99 8.04
C GLY A 559 -53.14 -10.42 6.62
#